data_AF-A0AAN1PMN7-F1
#
_entry.id   AF-A0AAN1PMN7-F1
#
_cell.length_a   1.000
_cell.length_b   1.000
_cell.length_c   1.000
_cell.angle_alpha   90.00
_cell.angle_beta   90.00
_cell.angle_gamma   90.00
#
_symmetry.space_group_name_H-M   'P 1'
#
loop_
_entity.id
_entity.type
_entity.pdbx_description
1 polymer ?
#
loop_
_entity_poly.entity_id
_entity_poly.type
_entity_poly.pdbx_seq_one_letter_code
_entity_poly.pdbx_strand_id
1 'polypeptide(L)'
;MKEIIYCFTLVLLFGCSKPTEDVLVATKYWEYQQGDNLTDLVTTLAEPEQIKTFKHLKLDIESFAIAGNDESGVLVNIKRFCYPELNVMTSIVEIDGVKKVDSKATIKNLFEVLKSKNEPVRKYCYDFENVELSGEINGQAWSVKKIDYRVIDWGNKKSTSISLHPEECDTEYSGACKRPKLIISQLNLNGVGGNMSGTENITIHTPPSDNRVISKGSYRVTKNEQGKIRVEISFKHDDQNYLNGFVVLNNET
;
A
#
# COMPACT_ATOMS: atom_id res chain seq x y z
N MET A 1 -35.06 60.99 26.33
CA MET A 1 -35.50 59.66 26.81
C MET A 1 -35.68 58.77 25.58
N LYS A 2 -34.90 57.67 25.49
CA LYS A 2 -35.01 56.49 24.60
C LYS A 2 -34.86 56.76 23.10
N GLU A 3 -33.68 56.57 22.50
CA GLU A 3 -33.07 55.29 22.06
C GLU A 3 -33.99 54.39 21.23
N ILE A 4 -33.69 54.27 19.93
CA ILE A 4 -33.91 53.05 19.14
C ILE A 4 -32.72 52.90 18.18
N ILE A 5 -31.76 52.08 18.58
CA ILE A 5 -30.65 51.59 17.76
C ILE A 5 -31.19 50.45 16.90
N TYR A 6 -31.22 50.62 15.58
CA TYR A 6 -31.48 49.53 14.63
C TYR A 6 -30.22 48.68 14.50
N CYS A 7 -30.18 47.57 15.24
CA CYS A 7 -29.18 46.53 15.07
C CYS A 7 -29.62 45.62 13.91
N PHE A 8 -29.09 45.86 12.71
CA PHE A 8 -29.22 44.95 11.58
C PHE A 8 -28.27 43.76 11.82
N THR A 9 -28.75 42.73 12.51
CA THR A 9 -28.05 41.44 12.60
C THR A 9 -28.18 40.73 11.26
N LEU A 10 -27.16 40.89 10.43
CA LEU A 10 -26.93 40.05 9.26
C LEU A 10 -26.57 38.64 9.76
N VAL A 11 -27.59 37.78 9.89
CA VAL A 11 -27.39 36.35 10.15
C VAL A 11 -26.78 35.76 8.89
N LEU A 12 -25.45 35.60 8.90
CA LEU A 12 -24.72 34.74 7.98
C LEU A 12 -25.26 33.31 8.17
N LEU A 13 -26.18 32.92 7.30
CA LEU A 13 -26.61 31.54 7.09
C LEU A 13 -25.43 30.75 6.53
N PHE A 14 -24.49 30.36 7.39
CA PHE A 14 -23.68 29.17 7.13
C PHE A 14 -24.61 27.97 7.30
N GLY A 15 -25.38 27.70 6.24
CA GLY A 15 -26.18 26.49 6.14
C GLY A 15 -25.25 25.29 6.11
N CYS A 16 -25.12 24.58 7.23
CA CYS A 16 -24.77 23.17 7.21
C CYS A 16 -25.92 22.42 6.54
N SER A 17 -25.98 22.45 5.20
CA SER A 17 -26.91 21.62 4.44
C SER A 17 -26.60 20.16 4.76
N LYS A 18 -27.63 19.40 5.17
CA LYS A 18 -27.49 17.96 5.37
C LYS A 18 -26.97 17.32 4.09
N PRO A 19 -26.06 16.33 4.17
CA PRO A 19 -25.58 15.62 2.99
C PRO A 19 -26.76 15.05 2.19
N THR A 20 -26.68 15.12 0.86
CA THR A 20 -27.66 14.48 -0.02
C THR A 20 -27.59 12.96 0.10
N GLU A 21 -28.65 12.26 -0.30
CA GLU A 21 -28.66 10.80 -0.30
C GLU A 21 -27.52 10.20 -1.14
N ASP A 22 -27.24 10.80 -2.30
CA ASP A 22 -26.12 10.44 -3.17
C ASP A 22 -24.77 10.53 -2.43
N VAL A 23 -24.55 11.62 -1.69
CA VAL A 23 -23.33 11.80 -0.89
C VAL A 23 -23.25 10.76 0.23
N LEU A 24 -24.37 10.44 0.89
CA LEU A 24 -24.40 9.43 1.95
C LEU A 24 -24.06 8.02 1.43
N VAL A 25 -24.63 7.60 0.30
CA VAL A 25 -24.35 6.28 -0.27
C VAL A 25 -22.92 6.19 -0.81
N ALA A 26 -22.41 7.25 -1.46
CA ALA A 26 -21.03 7.30 -1.92
C ALA A 26 -20.04 7.27 -0.74
N THR A 27 -20.34 8.00 0.34
CA THR A 27 -19.51 7.99 1.56
C THR A 27 -19.41 6.57 2.12
N LYS A 28 -20.54 5.89 2.36
CA LYS A 28 -20.55 4.51 2.86
C LYS A 28 -19.79 3.55 1.94
N TYR A 29 -19.96 3.68 0.62
CA TYR A 29 -19.22 2.87 -0.34
C TYR A 29 -17.70 2.99 -0.15
N TRP A 30 -17.18 4.21 -0.04
CA TRP A 30 -15.74 4.43 0.15
C TRP A 30 -15.25 4.11 1.56
N GLU A 31 -16.06 4.30 2.61
CA GLU A 31 -15.77 3.82 3.98
C GLU A 31 -15.57 2.30 4.00
N TYR A 32 -16.49 1.56 3.38
CA TYR A 32 -16.40 0.11 3.33
C TYR A 32 -15.22 -0.38 2.46
N GLN A 33 -14.87 0.33 1.39
CA GLN A 33 -13.66 0.05 0.61
C GLN A 33 -12.38 0.28 1.43
N GLN A 34 -12.30 1.42 2.11
CA GLN A 34 -11.15 1.78 2.94
C GLN A 34 -10.94 0.76 4.08
N GLY A 35 -12.04 0.30 4.69
CA GLY A 35 -12.04 -0.69 5.77
C GLY A 35 -11.98 -2.15 5.33
N ASP A 36 -11.90 -2.44 4.03
CA ASP A 36 -11.97 -3.81 3.46
C ASP A 36 -13.22 -4.60 3.93
N ASN A 37 -14.34 -3.89 4.16
CA ASN A 37 -15.59 -4.45 4.66
C ASN A 37 -16.52 -4.85 3.50
N LEU A 38 -16.20 -5.97 2.86
CA LEU A 38 -16.98 -6.49 1.72
C LEU A 38 -18.43 -6.85 2.09
N THR A 39 -18.67 -7.23 3.34
CA THR A 39 -20.00 -7.60 3.84
C THR A 39 -20.95 -6.42 3.78
N ASP A 40 -20.52 -5.25 4.25
CA ASP A 40 -21.37 -4.06 4.22
C ASP A 40 -21.30 -3.33 2.88
N LEU A 41 -20.17 -3.44 2.16
CA LEU A 41 -20.01 -2.88 0.81
C LEU A 41 -21.13 -3.34 -0.13
N VAL A 42 -21.51 -4.62 -0.09
CA VAL A 42 -22.56 -5.17 -0.97
C VAL A 42 -23.89 -4.40 -0.87
N THR A 43 -24.17 -3.83 0.30
CA THR A 43 -25.42 -3.09 0.56
C THR A 43 -25.47 -1.75 -0.16
N THR A 44 -24.33 -1.24 -0.62
CA THR A 44 -24.22 0.04 -1.34
C THR A 44 -24.31 -0.12 -2.85
N LEU A 45 -24.16 -1.34 -3.38
CA LEU A 45 -24.05 -1.62 -4.81
C LEU A 45 -25.42 -1.70 -5.49
N ALA A 46 -25.51 -1.18 -6.71
CA ALA A 46 -26.68 -1.37 -7.57
C ALA A 46 -26.79 -2.84 -8.04
N GLU A 47 -25.64 -3.47 -8.28
CA GLU A 47 -25.49 -4.89 -8.64
C GLU A 47 -24.68 -5.61 -7.54
N PRO A 48 -25.32 -6.27 -6.56
CA PRO A 48 -24.65 -6.96 -5.46
C PRO A 48 -23.58 -7.97 -5.89
N GLU A 49 -23.76 -8.65 -7.02
CA GLU A 49 -22.83 -9.64 -7.57
C GLU A 49 -21.45 -9.07 -7.93
N GLN A 50 -21.36 -7.74 -8.14
CA GLN A 50 -20.11 -7.04 -8.40
C GLN A 50 -19.15 -7.07 -7.20
N ILE A 51 -19.61 -7.50 -6.02
CA ILE A 51 -18.76 -7.72 -4.85
C ILE A 51 -17.59 -8.68 -5.15
N LYS A 52 -17.75 -9.58 -6.12
CA LYS A 52 -16.70 -10.52 -6.56
C LYS A 52 -15.48 -9.79 -7.14
N THR A 53 -15.66 -8.64 -7.78
CA THR A 53 -14.57 -7.85 -8.35
C THR A 53 -13.66 -7.29 -7.25
N PHE A 54 -14.26 -6.85 -6.14
CA PHE A 54 -13.53 -6.26 -5.00
C PHE A 54 -12.74 -7.29 -4.18
N LYS A 55 -13.04 -8.59 -4.30
CA LYS A 55 -12.20 -9.65 -3.71
C LYS A 55 -10.78 -9.68 -4.28
N HIS A 56 -10.60 -9.17 -5.49
CA HIS A 56 -9.32 -9.18 -6.21
C HIS A 56 -8.76 -7.77 -6.46
N LEU A 57 -9.58 -6.74 -6.25
CA LEU A 57 -9.22 -5.34 -6.41
C LEU A 57 -9.17 -4.68 -5.03
N LYS A 58 -7.99 -4.65 -4.42
CA LYS A 58 -7.75 -3.92 -3.18
C LYS A 58 -7.11 -2.57 -3.49
N LEU A 59 -7.72 -1.50 -3.00
CA LEU A 59 -7.20 -0.14 -3.14
C LEU A 59 -6.55 0.30 -1.84
N ASP A 60 -5.37 0.90 -1.95
CA ASP A 60 -4.64 1.43 -0.79
C ASP A 60 -5.13 2.84 -0.44
N ILE A 61 -6.32 2.91 0.13
CA ILE A 61 -6.95 4.16 0.55
C ILE A 61 -6.43 4.56 1.92
N GLU A 62 -5.63 5.63 2.00
CA GLU A 62 -5.21 6.22 3.27
C GLU A 62 -6.36 7.02 3.88
N SER A 63 -7.00 7.85 3.05
CA SER A 63 -8.19 8.63 3.40
C SER A 63 -8.93 9.01 2.13
N PHE A 64 -10.19 9.42 2.26
CA PHE A 64 -10.95 10.02 1.16
C PHE A 64 -11.78 11.21 1.65
N ALA A 65 -12.19 12.06 0.73
CA ALA A 65 -13.05 13.20 1.00
C ALA A 65 -14.03 13.42 -0.15
N ILE A 66 -15.25 13.85 0.17
CA ILE A 66 -16.24 14.27 -0.83
C ILE A 66 -15.83 15.66 -1.34
N ALA A 67 -15.53 15.76 -2.63
CA ALA A 67 -15.09 17.00 -3.27
C ALA A 67 -16.26 17.78 -3.91
N GLY A 68 -17.36 17.09 -4.20
CA GLY A 68 -18.57 17.69 -4.75
C GLY A 68 -19.56 16.64 -5.25
N ASN A 69 -20.73 17.08 -5.68
CA ASN A 69 -21.72 16.23 -6.33
C ASN A 69 -22.46 17.03 -7.41
N ASP A 70 -22.74 16.37 -8.53
CA ASP A 70 -23.51 16.91 -9.64
C ASP A 70 -24.37 15.80 -10.27
N GLU A 71 -24.99 16.08 -11.42
CA GLU A 71 -25.86 15.12 -12.12
C GLU A 71 -25.13 13.84 -12.59
N SER A 72 -23.80 13.87 -12.68
CA SER A 72 -22.96 12.73 -13.07
C SER A 72 -22.63 11.80 -11.88
N GLY A 73 -22.88 12.25 -10.66
CA GLY A 73 -22.65 11.50 -9.42
C GLY A 73 -21.89 12.30 -8.35
N VAL A 74 -21.13 11.58 -7.53
CA VAL A 74 -20.37 12.15 -6.40
C VAL A 74 -18.88 12.10 -6.68
N LEU A 75 -18.24 13.27 -6.73
CA LEU A 75 -16.80 13.38 -6.89
C LEU A 75 -16.10 13.12 -5.56
N VAL A 76 -15.22 12.13 -5.55
CA VAL A 76 -14.46 11.72 -4.36
C VAL A 76 -12.98 11.88 -4.60
N ASN A 77 -12.32 12.62 -3.71
CA ASN A 77 -10.87 12.71 -3.65
C ASN A 77 -10.34 11.57 -2.77
N ILE A 78 -9.45 10.76 -3.31
CA ILE A 78 -8.84 9.61 -2.63
C ILE A 78 -7.35 9.88 -2.48
N LYS A 79 -6.92 9.91 -1.21
CA LYS A 79 -5.50 9.99 -0.84
C LYS A 79 -4.94 8.58 -0.68
N ARG A 80 -3.76 8.38 -1.25
CA ARG A 80 -3.00 7.14 -1.15
C ARG A 80 -1.59 7.48 -0.68
N PHE A 81 -1.03 6.63 0.17
CA PHE A 81 0.31 6.85 0.69
C PHE A 81 1.33 6.92 -0.45
N CYS A 82 2.02 8.06 -0.59
CA CYS A 82 3.08 8.29 -1.59
C CYS A 82 2.63 8.28 -3.07
N TYR A 83 1.35 8.44 -3.37
CA TYR A 83 0.87 8.61 -4.75
C TYR A 83 0.06 9.90 -4.89
N PRO A 84 -0.09 10.43 -6.12
CA PRO A 84 -0.99 11.54 -6.37
C PRO A 84 -2.42 11.18 -5.95
N GLU A 85 -3.13 12.18 -5.43
CA GLU A 85 -4.56 12.06 -5.14
C GLU A 85 -5.35 11.75 -6.40
N LEU A 86 -6.33 10.87 -6.26
CA LEU A 86 -7.25 10.48 -7.31
C LEU A 86 -8.57 11.22 -7.12
N ASN A 87 -9.07 11.85 -8.18
CA ASN A 87 -10.42 12.42 -8.17
C ASN A 87 -11.30 11.47 -8.97
N VAL A 88 -12.13 10.69 -8.29
CA VAL A 88 -12.93 9.61 -8.86
C VAL A 88 -14.40 10.02 -8.83
N MET A 89 -15.04 10.01 -9.98
CA MET A 89 -16.49 10.17 -10.06
C MET A 89 -17.17 8.85 -9.67
N THR A 90 -17.95 8.89 -8.60
CA THR A 90 -18.77 7.78 -8.11
C THR A 90 -20.16 7.89 -8.73
N SER A 91 -20.48 6.97 -9.63
CA SER A 91 -21.76 6.99 -10.34
C SER A 91 -22.86 6.43 -9.46
N ILE A 92 -23.94 7.20 -9.28
CA ILE A 92 -25.10 6.82 -8.47
C ILE A 92 -26.29 6.56 -9.40
N VAL A 93 -26.99 5.46 -9.16
CA VAL A 93 -28.22 5.08 -9.86
C VAL A 93 -29.33 4.79 -8.85
N GLU A 94 -30.58 4.88 -9.28
CA GLU A 94 -31.74 4.56 -8.45
C GLU A 94 -32.30 3.20 -8.84
N ILE A 95 -32.43 2.30 -7.87
CA ILE A 95 -33.01 0.97 -8.03
C ILE A 95 -34.17 0.86 -7.04
N ASP A 96 -35.38 0.66 -7.54
CA ASP A 96 -36.60 0.55 -6.72
C ASP A 96 -36.79 1.70 -5.71
N GLY A 97 -36.45 2.93 -6.13
CA GLY A 97 -36.56 4.14 -5.30
C GLY A 97 -35.41 4.34 -4.30
N VAL A 98 -34.36 3.52 -4.35
CA VAL A 98 -33.19 3.60 -3.45
C VAL A 98 -31.94 3.95 -4.24
N LYS A 99 -31.19 4.96 -3.79
CA LYS A 99 -29.90 5.32 -4.40
C LYS A 99 -28.82 4.28 -4.10
N LYS A 100 -28.07 3.89 -5.13
CA LYS A 100 -27.03 2.86 -5.10
C LYS A 100 -25.84 3.26 -5.98
N VAL A 101 -24.67 2.71 -5.70
CA VAL A 101 -23.47 2.91 -6.53
C VAL A 101 -23.49 1.97 -7.72
N ASP A 102 -23.38 2.52 -8.93
CA ASP A 102 -22.97 1.78 -10.11
C ASP A 102 -21.46 1.50 -10.01
N SER A 103 -21.12 0.32 -9.50
CA SER A 103 -19.73 -0.07 -9.30
C SER A 103 -18.97 -0.28 -10.60
N LYS A 104 -19.63 -0.65 -11.70
CA LYS A 104 -18.94 -0.84 -12.98
C LYS A 104 -18.46 0.51 -13.52
N ALA A 105 -19.35 1.50 -13.55
CA ALA A 105 -19.02 2.85 -13.97
C ALA A 105 -17.97 3.47 -13.03
N THR A 106 -18.14 3.31 -11.71
CA THR A 106 -17.20 3.84 -10.71
C THR A 106 -15.80 3.22 -10.84
N ILE A 107 -15.71 1.89 -11.01
CA ILE A 107 -14.43 1.19 -11.22
C ILE A 107 -13.77 1.63 -12.54
N LYS A 108 -14.56 1.84 -13.60
CA LYS A 108 -14.05 2.35 -14.87
C LYS A 108 -13.42 3.73 -14.69
N ASN A 109 -14.13 4.66 -14.04
CA ASN A 109 -13.63 6.00 -13.74
C ASN A 109 -12.34 5.93 -12.91
N LEU A 110 -12.30 5.07 -11.89
CA LEU A 110 -11.11 4.83 -11.09
C LEU A 110 -9.92 4.37 -11.94
N PHE A 111 -10.09 3.37 -12.81
CA PHE A 111 -9.02 2.88 -13.66
C PHE A 111 -8.52 3.93 -14.66
N GLU A 112 -9.40 4.79 -15.19
CA GLU A 112 -9.01 5.90 -16.06
C GLU A 112 -8.09 6.88 -15.33
N VAL A 113 -8.43 7.25 -14.09
CA VAL A 113 -7.58 8.14 -13.28
C VAL A 113 -6.27 7.43 -12.92
N LEU A 114 -6.32 6.16 -12.52
CA LEU A 114 -5.13 5.37 -12.17
C LEU A 114 -4.11 5.31 -13.32
N LYS A 115 -4.55 5.13 -14.58
CA LYS A 115 -3.65 5.10 -15.75
C LYS A 115 -2.75 6.33 -15.85
N SER A 116 -3.22 7.49 -15.39
CA SER A 116 -2.47 8.76 -15.44
C SER A 116 -1.76 9.13 -14.13
N LYS A 117 -2.11 8.48 -13.02
CA LYS A 117 -1.67 8.84 -11.66
C LYS A 117 -1.13 7.66 -10.86
N ASN A 118 -0.55 6.66 -11.52
CA ASN A 118 0.01 5.48 -10.85
C ASN A 118 1.48 5.62 -10.45
N GLU A 119 2.16 6.69 -10.85
CA GLU A 119 3.55 6.92 -10.48
C GLU A 119 3.66 7.49 -9.06
N PRO A 120 4.56 6.96 -8.20
CA PRO A 120 4.82 7.52 -6.88
C PRO A 120 5.31 8.98 -6.95
N VAL A 121 4.92 9.80 -5.97
CA VAL A 121 5.37 11.21 -5.89
C VAL A 121 6.80 11.36 -5.33
N ARG A 122 7.40 10.26 -4.84
CA ARG A 122 8.76 10.22 -4.31
C ARG A 122 9.48 8.97 -4.83
N LYS A 123 10.78 9.08 -5.04
CA LYS A 123 11.64 7.95 -5.40
C LYS A 123 11.62 6.83 -4.34
N TYR A 124 11.57 7.23 -3.06
CA TYR A 124 11.43 6.34 -1.92
C TYR A 124 10.25 6.84 -1.09
N CYS A 125 9.25 5.99 -0.91
CA CYS A 125 8.05 6.26 -0.14
C CYS A 125 8.26 6.02 1.36
N TYR A 126 9.16 5.11 1.71
CA TYR A 126 9.49 4.77 3.08
C TYR A 126 10.87 5.32 3.44
N ASP A 127 10.97 5.91 4.62
CA ASP A 127 12.23 6.44 5.14
C ASP A 127 13.15 5.30 5.63
N PHE A 128 14.46 5.53 5.51
CA PHE A 128 15.49 4.58 5.91
C PHE A 128 16.16 5.03 7.20
N GLU A 129 16.16 4.17 8.19
CA GLU A 129 16.92 4.36 9.42
C GLU A 129 18.38 3.98 9.19
N ASN A 130 19.30 4.75 9.79
CA ASN A 130 20.72 4.47 9.70
C ASN A 130 21.17 3.49 10.80
N VAL A 131 20.54 2.33 10.87
CA VAL A 131 20.81 1.24 11.81
C VAL A 131 20.85 -0.10 11.08
N GLU A 132 21.42 -1.13 11.69
CA GLU A 132 21.37 -2.48 11.10
C GLU A 132 19.93 -2.94 10.89
N LEU A 133 19.69 -3.63 9.76
CA LEU A 133 18.37 -4.06 9.34
C LEU A 133 17.72 -4.93 10.43
N SER A 134 16.65 -4.40 11.00
CA SER A 134 15.93 -5.00 12.12
C SER A 134 14.47 -4.54 12.16
N GLY A 135 13.69 -5.16 13.05
CA GLY A 135 12.28 -4.87 13.23
C GLY A 135 11.54 -6.09 13.79
N GLU A 136 10.40 -6.40 13.20
CA GLU A 136 9.52 -7.49 13.65
C GLU A 136 9.03 -8.32 12.46
N ILE A 137 9.08 -9.63 12.59
CA ILE A 137 8.52 -10.58 11.62
C ILE A 137 7.71 -11.61 12.38
N ASN A 138 6.43 -11.78 12.00
CA ASN A 138 5.46 -12.62 12.69
C ASN A 138 5.40 -12.36 14.21
N GLY A 139 5.43 -11.09 14.63
CA GLY A 139 5.29 -10.76 16.06
C GLY A 139 6.59 -10.87 16.86
N GLN A 140 7.70 -11.21 16.23
CA GLN A 140 8.98 -11.46 16.90
C GLN A 140 10.08 -10.52 16.43
N ALA A 141 10.85 -10.00 17.38
CA ALA A 141 12.03 -9.20 17.10
C ALA A 141 12.98 -9.92 16.13
N TRP A 142 13.35 -9.22 15.07
CA TRP A 142 14.11 -9.73 13.94
C TRP A 142 15.30 -8.83 13.67
N SER A 143 16.47 -9.41 13.46
CA SER A 143 17.71 -8.69 13.11
C SER A 143 18.62 -9.64 12.35
N VAL A 144 19.37 -9.16 11.37
CA VAL A 144 20.31 -10.02 10.62
C VAL A 144 21.40 -10.60 11.54
N LYS A 145 21.63 -11.91 11.44
CA LYS A 145 22.74 -12.62 12.08
C LYS A 145 23.65 -13.29 11.04
N LYS A 146 23.04 -13.98 10.07
CA LYS A 146 23.74 -14.69 9.00
C LYS A 146 23.22 -14.27 7.61
N ILE A 147 24.11 -14.27 6.62
CA ILE A 147 23.80 -13.96 5.22
C ILE A 147 24.30 -15.10 4.34
N ASP A 148 23.41 -15.69 3.55
CA ASP A 148 23.73 -16.74 2.59
C ASP A 148 23.48 -16.29 1.16
N TYR A 149 24.37 -16.70 0.26
CA TYR A 149 24.30 -16.41 -1.16
C TYR A 149 24.06 -17.71 -1.92
N ARG A 150 23.09 -17.69 -2.83
CA ARG A 150 22.81 -18.82 -3.73
C ARG A 150 22.71 -18.31 -5.15
N VAL A 151 23.59 -18.81 -6.02
CA VAL A 151 23.46 -18.63 -7.46
C VAL A 151 22.42 -19.61 -7.98
N ILE A 152 21.41 -19.10 -8.67
CA ILE A 152 20.40 -19.89 -9.37
C ILE A 152 20.71 -19.78 -10.86
N ASP A 153 21.10 -20.89 -11.46
CA ASP A 153 21.31 -21.00 -12.90
C ASP A 153 20.01 -21.48 -13.56
N TRP A 154 19.42 -20.62 -14.39
CA TRP A 154 18.22 -20.89 -15.16
C TRP A 154 18.54 -21.42 -16.57
N GLY A 155 19.81 -21.74 -16.85
CA GLY A 155 20.33 -22.17 -18.14
C GLY A 155 20.64 -21.01 -19.09
N ASN A 156 19.72 -20.05 -19.22
CA ASN A 156 19.90 -18.85 -20.06
C ASN A 156 20.33 -17.59 -19.28
N LYS A 157 20.22 -17.62 -17.96
CA LYS A 157 20.61 -16.53 -17.06
C LYS A 157 21.00 -17.10 -15.70
N LYS A 158 21.92 -16.42 -15.02
CA LYS A 158 22.20 -16.64 -13.60
C LYS A 158 21.57 -15.51 -12.80
N SER A 159 20.98 -15.84 -11.67
CA SER A 159 20.49 -14.85 -10.70
C SER A 159 21.00 -15.18 -9.31
N THR A 160 21.39 -14.18 -8.55
CA THR A 160 21.80 -14.35 -7.15
C THR A 160 20.60 -14.16 -6.24
N SER A 161 20.35 -15.15 -5.38
CA SER A 161 19.38 -15.07 -4.28
C SER A 161 20.14 -14.93 -2.98
N ILE A 162 19.83 -13.90 -2.20
CA ILE A 162 20.48 -13.61 -0.93
C ILE A 162 19.48 -13.87 0.18
N SER A 163 19.83 -14.71 1.15
CA SER A 163 19.01 -14.98 2.33
C SER A 163 19.60 -14.28 3.56
N LEU A 164 18.79 -13.50 4.27
CA LEU A 164 19.16 -12.89 5.54
C LEU A 164 18.46 -13.65 6.66
N HIS A 165 19.24 -14.23 7.57
CA HIS A 165 18.79 -15.11 8.63
C HIS A 165 18.86 -14.39 9.99
N PRO A 166 17.84 -14.49 10.84
CA PRO A 166 17.86 -13.89 12.18
C PRO A 166 18.50 -14.78 13.25
N GLU A 167 19.10 -15.90 12.85
CA GLU A 167 19.75 -16.87 13.72
C GLU A 167 20.99 -17.44 13.03
N GLU A 168 21.97 -17.87 13.84
CA GLU A 168 23.09 -18.66 13.38
C GLU A 168 22.62 -20.11 13.24
N CYS A 169 22.46 -20.58 12.01
CA CYS A 169 21.98 -21.92 11.70
C CYS A 169 22.81 -22.52 10.56
N ASP A 170 22.93 -23.84 10.55
CA ASP A 170 23.51 -24.56 9.41
C ASP A 170 22.47 -24.64 8.31
N THR A 171 22.77 -24.05 7.15
CA THR A 171 21.88 -24.03 5.98
C THR A 171 22.15 -25.16 5.00
N GLU A 172 23.22 -25.94 5.20
CA GLU A 172 23.62 -27.06 4.35
C GLU A 172 23.36 -28.44 4.98
N TYR A 173 23.39 -28.56 6.31
CA TYR A 173 23.20 -29.84 7.04
C TYR A 173 22.03 -29.81 8.04
N SER A 174 21.80 -30.91 8.78
CA SER A 174 20.67 -31.08 9.71
C SER A 174 20.72 -30.10 10.89
N GLY A 175 20.19 -28.90 10.65
CA GLY A 175 20.15 -27.76 11.57
C GLY A 175 19.34 -26.60 10.97
N ALA A 176 18.31 -26.92 10.18
CA ALA A 176 17.58 -25.96 9.37
C ALA A 176 17.08 -24.78 10.21
N CYS A 177 17.33 -23.58 9.70
CA CYS A 177 16.81 -22.34 10.27
C CYS A 177 15.30 -22.45 10.42
N LYS A 178 14.81 -22.21 11.63
CA LYS A 178 13.40 -22.31 12.01
C LYS A 178 12.72 -20.96 12.01
N ARG A 179 13.50 -19.88 12.21
CA ARG A 179 12.97 -18.52 12.25
C ARG A 179 12.76 -17.98 10.83
N PRO A 180 11.75 -17.10 10.64
CA PRO A 180 11.52 -16.48 9.34
C PRO A 180 12.75 -15.75 8.83
N LYS A 181 13.06 -15.92 7.55
CA LYS A 181 14.20 -15.27 6.89
C LYS A 181 13.74 -14.35 5.77
N LEU A 182 14.54 -13.34 5.47
CA LEU A 182 14.29 -12.45 4.34
C LEU A 182 15.06 -12.96 3.11
N ILE A 183 14.39 -13.03 1.96
CA ILE A 183 14.99 -13.41 0.69
C ILE A 183 14.98 -12.19 -0.23
N ILE A 184 16.17 -11.81 -0.69
CA ILE A 184 16.40 -10.77 -1.70
C ILE A 184 16.81 -11.48 -2.99
N SER A 185 15.87 -11.61 -3.92
CA SER A 185 16.11 -12.26 -5.22
C SER A 185 15.59 -11.44 -6.42
N GLN A 186 14.75 -10.43 -6.17
CA GLN A 186 14.14 -9.62 -7.22
C GLN A 186 14.51 -8.13 -7.16
N LEU A 187 15.28 -7.70 -6.15
CA LEU A 187 15.75 -6.32 -6.08
C LEU A 187 16.88 -6.07 -7.10
N ASN A 188 16.85 -4.90 -7.75
CA ASN A 188 17.94 -4.47 -8.61
C ASN A 188 19.11 -3.90 -7.78
N LEU A 189 20.03 -4.77 -7.39
CA LEU A 189 21.23 -4.41 -6.62
C LEU A 189 22.31 -3.69 -7.44
N ASN A 190 22.12 -3.56 -8.76
CA ASN A 190 23.03 -2.81 -9.63
C ASN A 190 22.64 -1.35 -9.81
N GLY A 191 21.38 -1.00 -9.50
CA GLY A 191 20.87 0.36 -9.55
C GLY A 191 21.06 1.12 -8.23
N VAL A 192 20.18 2.11 -8.04
CA VAL A 192 20.11 2.98 -6.85
C VAL A 192 18.92 2.64 -5.93
N GLY A 193 18.16 1.61 -6.29
CA GLY A 193 16.88 1.25 -5.68
C GLY A 193 15.73 2.22 -5.95
N GLY A 194 14.59 1.94 -5.34
CA GLY A 194 13.34 2.69 -5.49
C GLY A 194 12.23 2.11 -4.60
N ASN A 195 10.99 2.34 -5.01
CA ASN A 195 9.82 1.70 -4.39
C ASN A 195 9.67 0.26 -4.88
N MET A 196 9.37 -0.64 -3.95
CA MET A 196 9.07 -2.04 -4.29
C MET A 196 7.77 -2.14 -5.09
N SER A 197 7.66 -3.24 -5.84
CA SER A 197 6.52 -3.53 -6.71
C SER A 197 6.35 -5.05 -6.89
N GLY A 198 5.43 -5.46 -7.75
CA GLY A 198 5.27 -6.87 -8.11
C GLY A 198 6.49 -7.49 -8.79
N THR A 199 7.41 -6.69 -9.34
CA THR A 199 8.63 -7.16 -10.01
C THR A 199 9.91 -6.92 -9.24
N GLU A 200 9.95 -5.91 -8.38
CA GLU A 200 11.08 -5.64 -7.47
C GLU A 200 10.57 -5.75 -6.03
N ASN A 201 10.76 -6.90 -5.41
CA ASN A 201 10.27 -7.19 -4.07
C ASN A 201 11.26 -8.05 -3.27
N ILE A 202 10.91 -8.27 -2.02
CA ILE A 202 11.55 -9.20 -1.10
C ILE A 202 10.51 -10.23 -0.65
N THR A 203 10.99 -11.38 -0.17
CA THR A 203 10.11 -12.43 0.36
C THR A 203 10.47 -12.71 1.81
N ILE A 204 9.48 -12.72 2.68
CA ILE A 204 9.59 -13.32 4.01
C ILE A 204 9.28 -14.80 3.85
N HIS A 205 10.26 -15.65 4.08
CA HIS A 205 10.08 -17.10 4.12
C HIS A 205 9.96 -17.57 5.57
N THR A 206 8.81 -18.12 5.92
CA THR A 206 8.52 -18.72 7.23
C THR A 206 8.52 -20.25 7.07
N PRO A 207 9.53 -20.95 7.60
CA PRO A 207 9.57 -22.41 7.60
C PRO A 207 8.30 -23.01 8.26
N PRO A 208 7.79 -24.15 7.76
CA PRO A 208 8.40 -25.02 6.75
C PRO A 208 8.10 -24.65 5.29
N SER A 209 7.11 -23.81 4.99
CA SER A 209 6.70 -23.56 3.59
C SER A 209 5.96 -22.26 3.32
N ASP A 210 5.73 -21.39 4.30
CA ASP A 210 5.00 -20.14 4.08
C ASP A 210 5.94 -19.09 3.47
N ASN A 211 5.44 -18.40 2.45
CA ASN A 211 6.17 -17.37 1.72
C ASN A 211 5.26 -16.17 1.55
N ARG A 212 5.70 -15.02 2.06
CA ARG A 212 5.00 -13.76 1.89
C ARG A 212 5.85 -12.81 1.07
N VAL A 213 5.35 -12.44 -0.10
CA VAL A 213 5.97 -11.40 -0.93
C VAL A 213 5.64 -10.03 -0.36
N ILE A 214 6.67 -9.23 -0.13
CA ILE A 214 6.57 -7.84 0.30
C ILE A 214 6.88 -6.95 -0.90
N SER A 215 5.81 -6.48 -1.55
CA SER A 215 5.85 -5.59 -2.71
C SER A 215 5.57 -4.13 -2.36
N LYS A 216 5.35 -3.82 -1.07
CA LYS A 216 5.14 -2.47 -0.56
C LYS A 216 6.24 -2.12 0.42
N GLY A 217 7.10 -1.20 0.02
CA GLY A 217 8.30 -0.82 0.74
C GLY A 217 9.17 0.04 -0.15
N SER A 218 10.31 0.46 0.37
CA SER A 218 11.37 1.08 -0.40
C SER A 218 12.69 0.37 -0.11
N TYR A 219 13.58 0.39 -1.10
CA TYR A 219 14.96 -0.02 -0.90
C TYR A 219 15.91 0.98 -1.56
N ARG A 220 17.07 1.19 -0.95
CA ARG A 220 18.14 2.03 -1.50
C ARG A 220 19.42 1.23 -1.56
N VAL A 221 20.13 1.39 -2.66
CA VAL A 221 21.38 0.68 -2.91
C VAL A 221 22.49 1.71 -3.02
N THR A 222 23.53 1.54 -2.20
CA THR A 222 24.75 2.36 -2.25
C THR A 222 25.96 1.43 -2.36
N LYS A 223 26.73 1.60 -3.42
CA LYS A 223 28.00 0.87 -3.60
C LYS A 223 29.10 1.64 -2.88
N ASN A 224 29.90 0.96 -2.07
CA ASN A 224 31.07 1.58 -1.46
C ASN A 224 32.35 1.30 -2.30
N GLU A 225 33.41 2.05 -2.01
CA GLU A 225 34.68 1.98 -2.75
C GLU A 225 35.37 0.61 -2.68
N GLN A 226 35.02 -0.20 -1.69
CA GLN A 226 35.57 -1.54 -1.45
C GLN A 226 34.78 -2.64 -2.18
N GLY A 227 33.83 -2.27 -3.03
CA GLY A 227 32.97 -3.24 -3.72
C GLY A 227 32.02 -3.96 -2.77
N LYS A 228 31.65 -3.42 -1.61
CA LYS A 228 30.49 -3.89 -0.84
C LYS A 228 29.27 -3.08 -1.21
N ILE A 229 28.11 -3.71 -1.13
CA ILE A 229 26.82 -3.11 -1.45
C ILE A 229 26.07 -2.88 -0.14
N ARG A 230 25.84 -1.63 0.23
CA ARG A 230 24.92 -1.27 1.31
C ARG A 230 23.51 -1.25 0.74
N VAL A 231 22.66 -2.12 1.27
CA VAL A 231 21.23 -2.18 0.92
C VAL A 231 20.44 -1.73 2.13
N GLU A 232 19.74 -0.62 1.97
CA GLU A 232 18.77 -0.12 2.94
C GLU A 232 17.38 -0.59 2.52
N ILE A 233 16.62 -1.13 3.47
CA ILE A 233 15.29 -1.70 3.24
C ILE A 233 14.36 -1.10 4.28
N SER A 234 13.18 -0.65 3.84
CA SER A 234 12.14 -0.15 4.72
C SER A 234 10.77 -0.61 4.22
N PHE A 235 10.02 -1.31 5.07
CA PHE A 235 8.63 -1.65 4.80
C PHE A 235 7.83 -1.79 6.10
N LYS A 236 6.51 -1.56 5.99
CA LYS A 236 5.53 -1.92 7.01
C LYS A 236 4.35 -2.59 6.31
N HIS A 237 4.22 -3.90 6.51
CA HIS A 237 3.10 -4.67 5.97
C HIS A 237 1.91 -4.63 6.93
N ASP A 238 2.18 -4.88 8.20
CA ASP A 238 1.26 -4.77 9.33
C ASP A 238 2.08 -4.49 10.61
N ASP A 239 1.44 -4.49 11.78
CA ASP A 239 2.11 -4.21 13.05
C ASP A 239 3.03 -5.35 13.53
N GLN A 240 2.95 -6.55 12.92
CA GLN A 240 3.76 -7.72 13.25
C GLN A 240 4.86 -8.00 12.21
N ASN A 241 4.86 -7.30 11.08
CA ASN A 241 5.71 -7.53 9.93
C ASN A 241 6.19 -6.20 9.36
N TYR A 242 7.31 -5.72 9.89
CA TYR A 242 7.98 -4.50 9.45
C TYR A 242 9.49 -4.63 9.65
N LEU A 243 10.27 -4.06 8.74
CA LEU A 243 11.73 -3.93 8.89
C LEU A 243 12.18 -2.54 8.43
N ASN A 244 13.20 -2.01 9.09
CA ASN A 244 13.91 -0.82 8.67
C ASN A 244 15.41 -0.96 8.99
N GLY A 245 16.26 -0.31 8.21
CA GLY A 245 17.70 -0.28 8.40
C GLY A 245 18.47 -0.74 7.18
N PHE A 246 19.74 -1.07 7.38
CA PHE A 246 20.67 -1.47 6.33
C PHE A 246 21.32 -2.82 6.58
N VAL A 247 21.69 -3.49 5.50
CA VAL A 247 22.60 -4.63 5.49
C VAL A 247 23.72 -4.36 4.51
N VAL A 248 24.92 -4.83 4.81
CA VAL A 248 26.08 -4.73 3.91
C VAL A 248 26.32 -6.10 3.29
N LEU A 249 26.23 -6.17 1.97
CA LEU A 249 26.40 -7.37 1.16
C LEU A 249 27.78 -7.34 0.50
N ASN A 250 28.36 -8.52 0.31
CA ASN A 250 29.57 -8.66 -0.50
C ASN A 250 29.17 -8.64 -1.98
N ASN A 251 29.92 -7.95 -2.83
CA ASN A 251 29.73 -8.03 -4.28
C ASN A 251 30.44 -9.28 -4.78
N GLU A 252 29.71 -10.39 -4.84
CA GLU A 252 30.15 -11.54 -5.60
C GLU A 252 29.66 -11.36 -7.05
N THR A 253 30.52 -10.74 -7.86
CA THR A 253 30.40 -10.75 -9.33
C THR A 253 30.62 -12.16 -9.88
#